data_AF-A0A537MGK7-F1
#
_entry.id   AF-A0A537MGK7-F1
#
_cell.length_a   1.000
_cell.length_b   1.000
_cell.length_c   1.000
_cell.angle_alpha   90.00
_cell.angle_beta   90.00
_cell.angle_gamma   90.00
#
_symmetry.space_group_name_H-M   'P 1'
#
loop_
_entity.id
_entity.type
_entity.pdbx_description
1 polymer ?
#
loop_
_entity_poly.entity_id
_entity_poly.type
_entity_poly.pdbx_seq_one_letter_code
_entity_poly.pdbx_strand_id
1 'polypeptide(L)'
;MTGLPIYITEGGLAALLDAEEGITNAVRIVEIGLTAEDFAAATTLEELPGEFTRLDTIAGMAASDRVLHMVARDDSTDLYTVRGFGLYLEGGQLFAVYGQADPIFQKASVSTFLLAADITFAQDVAELIEFGDTNFLYPPATSTTKGVAFLASAAEVAAGADAEKIVTPAALAGVYIKLTEKGAINGVAPLGADGKIPPVYLPPVSSIDTFTVDSEAEMLALAATVGDFARRTDEEVTYQLAALPASTLANWLEFLSPGAPVRSVNGQIGDVILTAGDVGAPPTSRTISATGLAAGGGNFAGNRTIDVPKASPEEALAGLIGDKALAPDSLALILALIAASTPAARQILTAGLAQGGGNLGADRTITVPKASSADVVAGTDDEKATTPAALAAAATSLGPNTERRAGGTIEQWGTVFCPASGSATPAPTSKSFNVSFPVQCDGVTLQALGNTNNGDESDEDIWVSSWTPAGFTISFRGDRAAASYFWRAIGK
;
A
#
# COMPACT_ATOMS: atom_id res chain seq x y z
N MET A 1 82.83 46.21 2.72
CA MET A 1 83.35 47.21 3.67
C MET A 1 84.62 47.76 3.06
N THR A 2 84.89 49.07 3.15
CA THR A 2 86.20 49.62 2.79
C THR A 2 87.19 49.10 3.82
N GLY A 3 88.28 48.45 3.39
CA GLY A 3 89.26 47.91 4.33
C GLY A 3 89.92 49.01 5.16
N LEU A 4 90.51 48.62 6.29
CA LEU A 4 91.18 49.53 7.21
C LEU A 4 92.41 50.12 6.52
N PRO A 5 92.51 51.46 6.37
CA PRO A 5 93.64 52.08 5.70
C PRO A 5 94.88 52.01 6.59
N ILE A 6 95.89 51.26 6.17
CA ILE A 6 97.16 51.12 6.90
C ILE A 6 98.26 51.94 6.22
N TYR A 7 99.18 52.50 7.00
CA TYR A 7 100.33 53.25 6.49
C TYR A 7 101.57 52.37 6.52
N ILE A 8 102.22 52.19 5.37
CA ILE A 8 103.53 51.53 5.30
C ILE A 8 104.58 52.52 5.81
N THR A 9 105.43 52.09 6.73
CA THR A 9 106.52 52.92 7.26
C THR A 9 107.61 53.10 6.20
N GLU A 10 108.47 54.11 6.34
CA GLU A 10 109.62 54.29 5.47
C GLU A 10 110.55 53.07 5.52
N GLY A 11 110.70 52.45 6.69
CA GLY A 11 111.40 51.17 6.86
C GLY A 11 110.74 50.00 6.12
N GLY A 12 109.42 49.84 6.25
CA GLY A 12 108.66 48.78 5.57
C GLY A 12 108.63 48.95 4.04
N LEU A 13 108.55 50.20 3.59
CA LEU A 13 108.65 50.52 2.17
C LEU A 13 110.06 50.26 1.64
N ALA A 14 111.11 50.59 2.40
CA ALA A 14 112.48 50.24 2.04
C ALA A 14 112.69 48.73 1.97
N ALA A 15 112.08 47.95 2.88
CA ALA A 15 112.15 46.49 2.83
C ALA A 15 111.44 45.87 1.61
N LEU A 16 110.32 46.47 1.17
CA LEU A 16 109.69 46.12 -0.10
C LEU A 16 110.56 46.47 -1.32
N LEU A 17 111.37 47.53 -1.21
CA LEU A 17 112.12 48.14 -2.32
C LEU A 17 113.63 47.83 -2.33
N ASP A 18 114.13 47.02 -1.40
CA ASP A 18 115.55 46.79 -1.02
C ASP A 18 116.59 47.64 -1.78
N ALA A 19 117.23 48.56 -1.04
CA ALA A 19 117.86 49.78 -1.54
C ALA A 19 119.07 49.63 -2.48
N GLU A 20 119.45 48.41 -2.90
CA GLU A 20 120.55 48.21 -3.85
C GLU A 20 120.15 47.91 -5.30
N GLU A 21 118.96 47.40 -5.66
CA GLU A 21 118.72 47.00 -7.08
C GLU A 21 117.30 47.17 -7.68
N GLY A 22 116.39 47.95 -7.08
CA GLY A 22 115.17 48.43 -7.78
C GLY A 22 114.15 47.37 -8.21
N ILE A 23 114.15 46.19 -7.58
CA ILE A 23 113.17 45.10 -7.78
C ILE A 23 112.31 45.00 -6.50
N THR A 24 110.99 44.92 -6.64
CA THR A 24 110.06 44.70 -5.52
C THR A 24 110.14 43.26 -5.03
N ASN A 25 110.50 43.06 -3.76
CA ASN A 25 110.60 41.73 -3.15
C ASN A 25 109.32 41.38 -2.39
N ALA A 26 108.96 40.09 -2.38
CA ALA A 26 107.92 39.60 -1.48
C ALA A 26 108.41 39.73 -0.03
N VAL A 27 107.57 40.28 0.84
CA VAL A 27 107.88 40.47 2.26
C VAL A 27 107.00 39.56 3.10
N ARG A 28 107.59 39.00 4.15
CA ARG A 28 106.90 38.06 5.03
C ARG A 28 106.51 38.73 6.34
N ILE A 29 105.21 38.78 6.62
CA ILE A 29 104.68 39.20 7.92
C ILE A 29 104.64 38.00 8.84
N VAL A 30 105.32 38.12 9.98
CA VAL A 30 105.43 37.03 10.96
C VAL A 30 104.83 37.40 12.31
N GLU A 31 104.72 38.70 12.61
CA GLU A 31 104.21 39.18 13.89
C GLU A 31 103.28 40.38 13.69
N ILE A 32 102.36 40.55 14.63
CA ILE A 32 101.56 41.77 14.82
C ILE A 32 101.78 42.31 16.22
N GLY A 33 102.28 43.54 16.32
CA GLY A 33 102.40 44.27 17.57
C GLY A 33 101.13 45.05 17.88
N LEU A 34 100.75 45.13 19.15
CA LEU A 34 99.54 45.80 19.60
C LEU A 34 99.89 46.98 20.52
N THR A 35 99.12 48.07 20.39
CA THR A 35 99.26 49.26 21.24
C THR A 35 97.92 49.71 21.83
N ALA A 36 98.00 50.21 23.06
CA ALA A 36 96.89 50.83 23.80
C ALA A 36 96.96 52.36 23.76
N GLU A 37 98.02 52.93 23.16
CA GLU A 37 98.26 54.36 23.04
C GLU A 37 97.48 54.94 21.85
N ASP A 38 96.95 56.14 22.01
CA ASP A 38 96.37 56.91 20.90
C ASP A 38 97.51 57.59 20.13
N PHE A 39 97.67 57.22 18.87
CA PHE A 39 98.69 57.78 17.99
C PHE A 39 98.14 57.99 16.58
N ALA A 40 98.66 59.02 15.90
CA ALA A 40 98.42 59.22 14.48
C ALA A 40 99.37 58.35 13.66
N ALA A 41 98.83 57.44 12.84
CA ALA A 41 99.64 56.64 11.93
C ALA A 41 100.37 57.54 10.91
N ALA A 42 101.68 57.35 10.79
CA ALA A 42 102.54 58.10 9.89
C ALA A 42 103.65 57.21 9.32
N THR A 43 104.13 57.54 8.12
CA THR A 43 105.19 56.78 7.44
C THR A 43 106.54 56.92 8.14
N THR A 44 106.75 58.01 8.88
CA THR A 44 108.01 58.32 9.59
C THR A 44 108.19 57.56 10.91
N LEU A 45 107.27 56.65 11.26
CA LEU A 45 107.39 55.85 12.49
C LEU A 45 108.41 54.73 12.30
N GLU A 46 109.40 54.67 13.19
CA GLU A 46 110.41 53.61 13.23
C GLU A 46 110.03 52.48 14.21
N GLU A 47 109.22 52.80 15.23
CA GLU A 47 108.68 51.87 16.24
C GLU A 47 107.19 52.15 16.47
N LEU A 48 106.43 51.15 16.93
CA LEU A 48 105.01 51.30 17.27
C LEU A 48 104.88 52.05 18.62
N PRO A 49 104.27 53.24 18.66
CA PRO A 49 104.14 54.00 19.91
C PRO A 49 103.35 53.21 20.95
N GLY A 50 103.90 53.09 22.17
CA GLY A 50 103.23 52.42 23.29
C GLY A 50 102.99 50.92 23.09
N GLU A 51 103.79 50.25 22.25
CA GLU A 51 103.69 48.80 22.05
C GLU A 51 103.79 48.04 23.38
N PHE A 52 102.83 47.15 23.61
CA PHE A 52 102.80 46.33 24.83
C PHE A 52 102.96 44.83 24.58
N THR A 53 102.73 44.34 23.35
CA THR A 53 102.92 42.92 23.01
C THR A 53 103.05 42.68 21.50
N ARG A 54 103.58 41.53 21.11
CA ARG A 54 103.60 40.98 19.74
C ARG A 54 103.02 39.57 19.71
N LEU A 55 102.26 39.27 18.65
CA LEU A 55 101.63 37.96 18.42
C LEU A 55 102.16 37.34 17.13
N ASP A 56 102.56 36.07 17.17
CA ASP A 56 103.02 35.28 16.01
C ASP A 56 101.90 34.46 15.34
N THR A 57 100.73 34.38 15.99
CA THR A 57 99.50 33.73 15.51
C THR A 57 98.73 34.61 14.52
N ILE A 58 99.36 34.86 13.37
CA ILE A 58 98.85 35.69 12.29
C ILE A 58 98.88 34.95 10.94
N ALA A 59 97.80 35.04 10.18
CA ALA A 59 97.68 34.50 8.84
C ALA A 59 96.85 35.43 7.95
N GLY A 60 96.98 35.31 6.64
CA GLY A 60 96.19 36.10 5.73
C GLY A 60 96.39 35.71 4.28
N MET A 61 95.57 36.31 3.42
CA MET A 61 95.68 36.15 1.98
C MET A 61 95.24 37.42 1.27
N ALA A 62 95.85 37.68 0.11
CA ALA A 62 95.41 38.76 -0.76
C ALA A 62 93.95 38.50 -1.18
N ALA A 63 93.09 39.47 -0.88
CA ALA A 63 91.72 39.50 -1.37
C ALA A 63 91.62 40.27 -2.70
N SER A 64 92.60 41.15 -2.97
CA SER A 64 92.86 41.86 -4.23
C SER A 64 94.29 42.44 -4.22
N ASP A 65 94.68 43.16 -5.27
CA ASP A 65 95.96 43.87 -5.41
C ASP A 65 96.31 44.83 -4.26
N ARG A 66 95.30 45.44 -3.65
CA ARG A 66 95.44 46.46 -2.58
C ARG A 66 94.85 46.06 -1.24
N VAL A 67 94.13 44.94 -1.19
CA VAL A 67 93.41 44.49 0.00
C VAL A 67 93.91 43.14 0.47
N LEU A 68 94.33 43.10 1.72
CA LEU A 68 94.79 41.90 2.40
C LEU A 68 93.77 41.50 3.46
N HIS A 69 93.21 40.31 3.34
CA HIS A 69 92.43 39.73 4.44
C HIS A 69 93.40 39.12 5.44
N MET A 70 93.35 39.58 6.68
CA MET A 70 94.25 39.13 7.74
C MET A 70 93.45 38.68 8.96
N VAL A 71 93.89 37.58 9.55
CA VAL A 71 93.42 37.07 10.84
C VAL A 71 94.59 37.00 11.82
N ALA A 72 94.41 37.56 13.02
CA ALA A 72 95.33 37.41 14.14
C ALA A 72 94.57 36.90 15.36
N ARG A 73 95.18 36.01 16.13
CA ARG A 73 94.59 35.42 17.33
C ARG A 73 95.50 35.62 18.54
N ASP A 74 94.94 35.78 19.72
CA ASP A 74 95.67 35.62 20.99
C ASP A 74 94.78 34.92 22.02
N ASP A 75 95.20 33.74 22.45
CA ASP A 75 94.53 32.94 23.49
C ASP A 75 95.27 32.92 24.83
N SER A 76 96.27 33.79 25.02
CA SER A 76 96.87 34.04 26.33
C SER A 76 95.86 34.61 27.33
N THR A 77 96.24 34.70 28.60
CA THR A 77 95.41 35.30 29.66
C THR A 77 95.62 36.81 29.84
N ASP A 78 96.43 37.46 28.98
CA ASP A 78 96.76 38.87 29.12
C ASP A 78 95.55 39.76 28.86
N LEU A 79 95.41 40.82 29.67
CA LEU A 79 94.32 41.79 29.62
C LEU A 79 94.85 43.10 29.05
N TYR A 80 94.23 43.57 27.96
CA TYR A 80 94.66 44.78 27.29
C TYR A 80 93.54 45.44 26.48
N THR A 81 93.75 46.71 26.15
CA THR A 81 92.94 47.45 25.18
C THR A 81 93.79 47.69 23.94
N VAL A 82 93.25 47.42 22.76
CA VAL A 82 93.90 47.66 21.47
C VAL A 82 93.30 48.91 20.86
N ARG A 83 94.15 49.90 20.55
CA ARG A 83 93.80 51.12 19.80
C ARG A 83 94.49 51.19 18.44
N GLY A 84 95.57 50.42 18.29
CA GLY A 84 96.27 50.27 17.04
C GLY A 84 97.12 49.01 17.02
N PHE A 85 97.68 48.73 15.86
CA PHE A 85 98.59 47.61 15.65
C PHE A 85 99.66 47.95 14.61
N GLY A 86 100.81 47.31 14.75
CA GLY A 86 101.91 47.34 13.79
C GLY A 86 102.13 45.94 13.21
N LEU A 87 102.33 45.83 11.90
CA LEU A 87 102.74 44.60 11.25
C LEU A 87 104.26 44.55 11.20
N TYR A 88 104.84 43.38 11.48
CA TYR A 88 106.29 43.20 11.59
C TYR A 88 106.82 42.17 10.60
N LEU A 89 107.94 42.53 9.98
CA LEU A 89 108.69 41.64 9.09
C LEU A 89 109.51 40.62 9.88
N GLU A 90 109.91 39.55 9.20
CA GLU A 90 110.97 38.66 9.67
C GLU A 90 112.26 39.47 9.92
N GLY A 91 112.76 39.47 11.15
CA GLY A 91 113.85 40.36 11.60
C GLY A 91 113.42 41.52 12.50
N GLY A 92 112.12 41.68 12.76
CA GLY A 92 111.57 42.57 13.78
C GLY A 92 111.39 44.03 13.35
N GLN A 93 111.63 44.34 12.07
CA GLN A 93 111.40 45.66 11.48
C GLN A 93 109.90 45.97 11.35
N LEU A 94 109.50 47.19 11.74
CA LEU A 94 108.11 47.64 11.63
C LEU A 94 107.75 47.91 10.16
N PHE A 95 106.78 47.18 9.63
CA PHE A 95 106.35 47.26 8.23
C PHE A 95 105.27 48.30 7.99
N ALA A 96 104.16 48.21 8.72
CA ALA A 96 103.00 49.05 8.51
C ALA A 96 102.22 49.24 9.81
N VAL A 97 101.55 50.38 9.96
CA VAL A 97 100.87 50.75 11.20
C VAL A 97 99.45 51.24 10.95
N TYR A 98 98.56 50.81 11.86
CA TYR A 98 97.20 51.32 11.99
C TYR A 98 97.00 51.81 13.43
N GLY A 99 96.38 52.97 13.61
CA GLY A 99 96.06 53.53 14.92
C GLY A 99 94.83 54.42 14.84
N GLN A 100 94.03 54.42 15.90
CA GLN A 100 92.85 55.27 16.04
C GLN A 100 92.62 55.69 17.50
N ALA A 101 91.95 56.84 17.67
CA ALA A 101 91.67 57.42 18.98
C ALA A 101 90.64 56.65 19.82
N ASP A 102 89.84 55.77 19.22
CA ASP A 102 88.85 54.92 19.91
C ASP A 102 89.33 53.47 20.06
N PRO A 103 88.99 52.73 21.13
CA PRO A 103 89.38 51.33 21.26
C PRO A 103 88.84 50.47 20.13
N ILE A 104 89.70 49.67 19.49
CA ILE A 104 89.34 48.63 18.51
C ILE A 104 88.77 47.42 19.26
N PHE A 105 89.44 47.02 20.34
CA PHE A 105 89.06 45.86 21.14
C PHE A 105 89.53 45.99 22.59
N GLN A 106 88.77 45.41 23.53
CA GLN A 106 89.19 45.25 24.92
C GLN A 106 89.13 43.78 25.30
N LYS A 107 90.28 43.17 25.53
CA LYS A 107 90.40 41.74 25.85
C LYS A 107 90.37 41.53 27.36
N ALA A 108 89.47 40.67 27.84
CA ALA A 108 89.48 40.17 29.21
C ALA A 108 90.30 38.86 29.30
N SER A 109 90.80 38.51 30.49
CA SER A 109 91.71 37.36 30.69
C SER A 109 91.12 35.98 30.37
N VAL A 110 89.79 35.87 30.24
CA VAL A 110 89.08 34.63 29.89
C VAL A 110 88.63 34.60 28.42
N SER A 111 88.95 35.64 27.65
CA SER A 111 88.50 35.81 26.27
C SER A 111 89.68 35.66 25.31
N THR A 112 89.47 34.94 24.21
CA THR A 112 90.40 34.92 23.09
C THR A 112 90.20 36.17 22.24
N PHE A 113 91.28 36.86 21.91
CA PHE A 113 91.25 37.92 20.90
C PHE A 113 91.33 37.28 19.52
N LEU A 114 90.42 37.70 18.63
CA LEU A 114 90.46 37.37 17.21
C LEU A 114 90.24 38.67 16.44
N LEU A 115 91.27 39.11 15.72
CA LEU A 115 91.17 40.21 14.78
C LEU A 115 91.08 39.63 13.39
N ALA A 116 89.92 39.76 12.75
CA ALA A 116 89.76 39.52 11.32
C ALA A 116 89.51 40.87 10.64
N ALA A 117 90.44 41.30 9.79
CA ALA A 117 90.36 42.60 9.15
C ALA A 117 90.79 42.51 7.68
N ASP A 118 90.04 43.21 6.84
CA ASP A 118 90.50 43.58 5.50
C ASP A 118 91.34 44.84 5.65
N ILE A 119 92.63 44.76 5.36
CA ILE A 119 93.57 45.89 5.40
C ILE A 119 93.76 46.42 3.98
N THR A 120 93.63 47.73 3.80
CA THR A 120 93.82 48.39 2.51
C THR A 120 95.11 49.20 2.51
N PHE A 121 95.97 48.90 1.55
CA PHE A 121 97.22 49.63 1.32
C PHE A 121 97.02 50.80 0.35
N ALA A 122 97.86 51.82 0.49
CA ALA A 122 97.92 52.94 -0.45
C ALA A 122 98.60 52.57 -1.78
N GLN A 123 99.41 51.50 -1.81
CA GLN A 123 100.04 50.95 -3.02
C GLN A 123 99.54 49.51 -3.32
N ASP A 124 99.76 49.03 -4.55
CA ASP A 124 99.34 47.69 -5.02
C ASP A 124 100.34 46.62 -4.58
N VAL A 125 100.41 46.38 -3.26
CA VAL A 125 101.44 45.53 -2.64
C VAL A 125 100.86 44.30 -1.94
N ALA A 126 99.54 44.12 -1.90
CA ALA A 126 98.92 43.07 -1.09
C ALA A 126 99.27 41.65 -1.58
N GLU A 127 99.46 41.46 -2.89
CA GLU A 127 99.90 40.19 -3.46
C GLU A 127 101.39 39.87 -3.21
N LEU A 128 102.19 40.87 -2.80
CA LEU A 128 103.61 40.70 -2.45
C LEU A 128 103.80 40.33 -0.97
N ILE A 129 102.71 40.20 -0.20
CA ILE A 129 102.76 39.90 1.23
C ILE A 129 102.47 38.42 1.46
N GLU A 130 103.42 37.73 2.07
CA GLU A 130 103.27 36.34 2.50
C GLU A 130 103.14 36.23 4.02
N PHE A 131 102.46 35.18 4.49
CA PHE A 131 102.24 34.90 5.91
C PHE A 131 102.95 33.64 6.39
N GLY A 132 103.21 33.58 7.69
CA GLY A 132 103.87 32.47 8.36
C GLY A 132 103.11 31.13 8.36
N ASP A 133 101.81 31.14 8.66
CA ASP A 133 100.95 29.96 8.91
C ASP A 133 99.75 29.88 7.93
N THR A 134 99.39 28.67 7.48
CA THR A 134 98.37 28.42 6.43
C THR A 134 97.17 27.56 6.88
N ASN A 135 97.09 27.17 8.15
CA ASN A 135 96.22 26.07 8.60
C ASN A 135 94.72 26.40 8.84
N PHE A 136 94.19 27.54 8.35
CA PHE A 136 92.90 28.09 8.83
C PHE A 136 91.78 28.39 7.79
N LEU A 137 91.79 27.85 6.55
CA LEU A 137 90.73 28.09 5.54
C LEU A 137 89.96 26.81 5.08
N TYR A 138 88.62 26.83 5.03
CA TYR A 138 87.77 25.72 4.50
C TYR A 138 86.68 26.19 3.49
N PRO A 139 86.83 25.97 2.17
CA PRO A 139 85.83 26.37 1.15
C PRO A 139 84.75 25.29 0.82
N PRO A 140 83.61 25.67 0.19
CA PRO A 140 82.56 24.74 -0.27
C PRO A 140 82.98 23.90 -1.49
N ALA A 141 82.42 22.69 -1.64
CA ALA A 141 82.76 21.77 -2.74
C ALA A 141 82.04 22.15 -4.06
N THR A 142 82.74 22.05 -5.18
CA THR A 142 82.16 22.21 -6.54
C THR A 142 82.63 21.07 -7.45
N SER A 143 82.16 21.03 -8.70
CA SER A 143 82.63 20.08 -9.70
C SER A 143 84.12 20.24 -10.06
N THR A 144 84.77 21.35 -9.68
CA THR A 144 86.18 21.65 -9.97
C THR A 144 87.04 21.95 -8.74
N THR A 145 86.45 22.21 -7.57
CA THR A 145 87.15 22.59 -6.33
C THR A 145 86.83 21.62 -5.20
N LYS A 146 87.87 21.12 -4.52
CA LYS A 146 87.69 20.28 -3.31
C LYS A 146 87.20 21.15 -2.15
N GLY A 147 86.17 20.70 -1.44
CA GLY A 147 85.59 21.40 -0.31
C GLY A 147 84.66 20.51 0.50
N VAL A 148 83.79 21.11 1.33
CA VAL A 148 82.78 20.41 2.14
C VAL A 148 81.39 20.52 1.48
N ALA A 149 80.59 19.44 1.48
CA ALA A 149 79.21 19.40 0.97
C ALA A 149 78.31 18.47 1.80
N PHE A 150 76.99 18.67 1.71
CA PHE A 150 75.99 17.84 2.40
C PHE A 150 75.62 16.57 1.62
N LEU A 151 75.16 15.54 2.32
CA LEU A 151 74.62 14.31 1.70
C LEU A 151 73.13 14.50 1.33
N ALA A 152 72.75 14.08 0.13
CA ALA A 152 71.37 14.08 -0.32
C ALA A 152 70.54 12.96 0.33
N SER A 153 69.29 13.28 0.71
CA SER A 153 68.28 12.30 1.10
C SER A 153 67.64 11.61 -0.11
N ALA A 154 66.99 10.46 0.09
CA ALA A 154 66.33 9.73 -1.02
C ALA A 154 65.26 10.56 -1.76
N ALA A 155 64.54 11.44 -1.05
CA ALA A 155 63.55 12.33 -1.66
C ALA A 155 64.20 13.38 -2.57
N GLU A 156 65.36 13.91 -2.17
CA GLU A 156 66.11 14.89 -2.96
C GLU A 156 66.76 14.24 -4.19
N VAL A 157 67.23 12.99 -4.07
CA VAL A 157 67.73 12.21 -5.22
C VAL A 157 66.60 11.95 -6.22
N ALA A 158 65.38 11.64 -5.74
CA ALA A 158 64.21 11.46 -6.61
C ALA A 158 63.80 12.77 -7.32
N ALA A 159 63.94 13.91 -6.64
CA ALA A 159 63.58 15.22 -7.19
C ALA A 159 64.64 15.76 -8.18
N GLY A 160 65.92 15.46 -7.98
CA GLY A 160 67.01 15.78 -8.91
C GLY A 160 67.28 17.28 -9.11
N ALA A 161 66.90 18.13 -8.15
CA ALA A 161 66.92 19.60 -8.31
C ALA A 161 68.13 20.32 -7.69
N ASP A 162 68.85 19.69 -6.74
CA ASP A 162 69.92 20.32 -5.95
C ASP A 162 71.30 19.83 -6.42
N ALA A 163 72.13 20.77 -6.89
CA ALA A 163 73.47 20.50 -7.42
C ALA A 163 74.59 20.58 -6.36
N GLU A 164 74.30 21.01 -5.13
CA GLU A 164 75.30 21.24 -4.07
C GLU A 164 75.45 20.05 -3.10
N LYS A 165 74.74 18.94 -3.38
CA LYS A 165 74.70 17.75 -2.53
C LYS A 165 75.29 16.52 -3.19
N ILE A 166 75.88 15.65 -2.38
CA ILE A 166 76.49 14.38 -2.82
C ILE A 166 75.50 13.23 -2.62
N VAL A 167 75.35 12.38 -3.64
CA VAL A 167 74.49 11.18 -3.62
C VAL A 167 75.26 9.96 -3.09
N THR A 168 74.66 9.22 -2.16
CA THR A 168 75.21 7.94 -1.68
C THR A 168 74.66 6.75 -2.47
N PRO A 169 75.38 5.61 -2.54
CA PRO A 169 74.86 4.39 -3.18
C PRO A 169 73.51 3.93 -2.61
N ALA A 170 73.30 4.10 -1.30
CA ALA A 170 72.04 3.74 -0.63
C ALA A 170 70.87 4.64 -1.08
N ALA A 171 71.10 5.94 -1.23
CA ALA A 171 70.08 6.88 -1.71
C ALA A 171 69.75 6.66 -3.20
N LEU A 172 70.73 6.22 -4.01
CA LEU A 172 70.53 5.95 -5.43
C LEU A 172 69.74 4.66 -5.70
N ALA A 173 69.89 3.64 -4.86
CA ALA A 173 69.29 2.31 -5.09
C ALA A 173 67.75 2.32 -5.22
N GLY A 174 67.06 3.28 -4.58
CA GLY A 174 65.59 3.34 -4.58
C GLY A 174 64.96 3.92 -5.85
N VAL A 175 65.73 4.59 -6.70
CA VAL A 175 65.19 5.34 -7.87
C VAL A 175 65.87 4.98 -9.20
N TYR A 176 66.85 4.08 -9.16
CA TYR A 176 67.67 3.74 -10.31
C TYR A 176 67.21 2.45 -10.98
N ILE A 177 66.92 2.53 -12.28
CA ILE A 177 66.82 1.36 -13.17
C ILE A 177 68.10 1.34 -14.00
N LYS A 178 68.81 0.20 -14.02
CA LYS A 178 70.02 0.09 -14.85
C LYS A 178 69.65 0.24 -16.32
N LEU A 179 70.46 0.99 -17.06
CA LEU A 179 70.28 1.12 -18.51
C LEU A 179 70.31 -0.24 -19.22
N THR A 180 71.08 -1.20 -18.69
CA THR A 180 71.14 -2.58 -19.17
C THR A 180 69.89 -3.41 -18.88
N GLU A 181 69.04 -2.98 -17.96
CA GLU A 181 67.79 -3.66 -17.59
C GLU A 181 66.57 -3.01 -18.29
N LYS A 182 66.68 -1.75 -18.74
CA LYS A 182 65.58 -1.04 -19.41
C LYS A 182 65.39 -1.55 -20.85
N GLY A 183 64.26 -2.20 -21.12
CA GLY A 183 63.92 -2.71 -22.45
C GLY A 183 64.77 -3.90 -22.90
N ALA A 184 65.43 -4.59 -21.97
CA ALA A 184 66.25 -5.77 -22.24
C ALA A 184 65.49 -7.07 -21.94
N ILE A 185 65.99 -8.20 -22.48
CA ILE A 185 65.49 -9.55 -22.15
C ILE A 185 65.69 -9.79 -20.64
N ASN A 186 64.65 -10.29 -19.96
CA ASN A 186 64.59 -10.45 -18.50
C ASN A 186 64.70 -9.13 -17.70
N GLY A 187 64.52 -7.99 -18.38
CA GLY A 187 64.54 -6.66 -17.77
C GLY A 187 63.15 -6.07 -17.50
N VAL A 188 63.10 -4.75 -17.39
CA VAL A 188 61.87 -3.97 -17.16
C VAL A 188 61.39 -3.37 -18.47
N ALA A 189 60.10 -3.52 -18.76
CA ALA A 189 59.47 -2.90 -19.93
C ALA A 189 59.40 -1.36 -19.77
N PRO A 190 59.94 -0.56 -20.70
CA PRO A 190 59.81 0.88 -20.65
C PRO A 190 58.41 1.31 -21.11
N LEU A 191 57.94 2.45 -20.61
CA LEU A 191 56.76 3.13 -21.15
C LEU A 191 57.16 4.07 -22.29
N GLY A 192 56.30 4.17 -23.30
CA GLY A 192 56.36 5.18 -24.35
C GLY A 192 55.93 6.56 -23.85
N ALA A 193 55.99 7.56 -24.73
CA ALA A 193 55.55 8.92 -24.43
C ALA A 193 54.06 9.02 -24.07
N ASP A 194 53.26 8.02 -24.45
CA ASP A 194 51.84 7.87 -24.16
C ASP A 194 51.55 7.12 -22.84
N GLY A 195 52.58 6.75 -22.09
CA GLY A 195 52.45 6.01 -20.83
C GLY A 195 52.08 4.54 -21.00
N LYS A 196 52.15 3.97 -22.22
CA LYS A 196 51.87 2.56 -22.50
C LYS A 196 53.14 1.78 -22.83
N ILE A 197 53.05 0.45 -22.75
CA ILE A 197 54.14 -0.43 -23.19
C ILE A 197 54.19 -0.41 -24.73
N PRO A 198 55.32 -0.01 -25.35
CA PRO A 198 55.44 -0.01 -26.80
C PRO A 198 55.22 -1.41 -27.40
N PRO A 199 54.55 -1.55 -28.56
CA PRO A 199 54.23 -2.85 -29.17
C PRO A 199 55.43 -3.77 -29.42
N VAL A 200 56.64 -3.22 -29.58
CA VAL A 200 57.89 -3.99 -29.73
C VAL A 200 58.20 -4.88 -28.51
N TYR A 201 57.64 -4.56 -27.34
CA TYR A 201 57.78 -5.34 -26.11
C TYR A 201 56.59 -6.26 -25.82
N LEU A 202 55.58 -6.30 -26.70
CA LEU A 202 54.42 -7.17 -26.59
C LEU A 202 54.55 -8.34 -27.58
N PRO A 203 54.02 -9.53 -27.27
CA PRO A 203 53.80 -10.57 -28.27
C PRO A 203 52.91 -10.01 -29.39
N PRO A 204 53.04 -10.50 -30.64
CA PRO A 204 52.10 -10.15 -31.70
C PRO A 204 50.71 -10.66 -31.32
N VAL A 205 49.88 -9.77 -30.79
CA VAL A 205 48.43 -9.89 -30.83
C VAL A 205 48.00 -9.07 -32.04
N SER A 206 47.33 -9.69 -33.02
CA SER A 206 46.69 -8.92 -34.09
C SER A 206 45.75 -7.91 -33.43
N SER A 207 45.74 -6.67 -33.92
CA SER A 207 44.72 -5.69 -33.55
C SER A 207 43.36 -6.32 -33.85
N ILE A 208 42.59 -6.64 -32.80
CA ILE A 208 41.26 -7.23 -32.96
C ILE A 208 40.28 -6.09 -33.16
N ASP A 209 39.80 -5.93 -34.37
CA ASP A 209 38.76 -4.97 -34.73
C ASP A 209 37.38 -5.63 -34.70
N THR A 210 36.34 -4.81 -34.51
CA THR A 210 34.94 -5.24 -34.58
C THR A 210 34.20 -4.42 -35.61
N PHE A 211 33.68 -5.08 -36.63
CA PHE A 211 32.91 -4.50 -37.72
C PHE A 211 31.42 -4.78 -37.50
N THR A 212 30.55 -3.82 -37.82
CA THR A 212 29.10 -4.04 -37.89
C THR A 212 28.70 -3.93 -39.36
N VAL A 213 28.06 -4.99 -39.87
CA VAL A 213 27.70 -5.15 -41.29
C VAL A 213 26.25 -5.64 -41.38
N ASP A 214 25.57 -5.27 -42.46
CA ASP A 214 24.13 -5.57 -42.61
C ASP A 214 23.86 -6.82 -43.47
N SER A 215 24.90 -7.45 -44.02
CA SER A 215 24.78 -8.61 -44.90
C SER A 215 26.06 -9.45 -44.97
N GLU A 216 25.94 -10.69 -45.47
CA GLU A 216 27.09 -11.55 -45.76
C GLU A 216 28.06 -10.92 -46.77
N ALA A 217 27.52 -10.26 -47.80
CA ALA A 217 28.32 -9.62 -48.84
C ALA A 217 29.23 -8.52 -48.27
N GLU A 218 28.72 -7.71 -47.34
CA GLU A 218 29.51 -6.70 -46.64
C GLU A 218 30.56 -7.33 -45.72
N MET A 219 30.22 -8.42 -45.01
CA MET A 219 31.17 -9.16 -44.17
C MET A 219 32.37 -9.69 -44.97
N LEU A 220 32.12 -10.31 -46.13
CA LEU A 220 33.15 -10.88 -46.99
C LEU A 220 34.00 -9.81 -47.69
N ALA A 221 33.52 -8.57 -47.75
CA ALA A 221 34.25 -7.43 -48.30
C ALA A 221 35.16 -6.71 -47.28
N LEU A 222 35.12 -7.10 -46.00
CA LEU A 222 35.93 -6.48 -44.95
C LEU A 222 37.43 -6.69 -45.18
N ALA A 223 38.21 -5.62 -44.97
CA ALA A 223 39.66 -5.67 -44.88
C ALA A 223 40.10 -6.17 -43.48
N ALA A 224 39.57 -7.32 -43.05
CA ALA A 224 39.76 -7.90 -41.73
C ALA A 224 41.01 -8.80 -41.65
N THR A 225 41.58 -8.90 -40.46
CA THR A 225 42.68 -9.80 -40.10
C THR A 225 42.19 -10.96 -39.21
N VAL A 226 42.94 -12.06 -39.17
CA VAL A 226 42.58 -13.21 -38.31
C VAL A 226 42.46 -12.75 -36.86
N GLY A 227 41.30 -12.99 -36.26
CA GLY A 227 40.92 -12.57 -34.92
C GLY A 227 39.79 -11.53 -34.90
N ASP A 228 39.56 -10.79 -35.98
CA ASP A 228 38.53 -9.75 -36.07
C ASP A 228 37.11 -10.31 -36.01
N PHE A 229 36.19 -9.48 -35.52
CA PHE A 229 34.79 -9.81 -35.38
C PHE A 229 33.92 -9.05 -36.38
N ALA A 230 32.95 -9.73 -36.99
CA ALA A 230 31.90 -9.12 -37.79
C ALA A 230 30.53 -9.41 -37.17
N ARG A 231 29.85 -8.36 -36.72
CA ARG A 231 28.46 -8.43 -36.24
C ARG A 231 27.52 -8.22 -37.42
N ARG A 232 26.81 -9.29 -37.79
CA ARG A 232 25.81 -9.31 -38.86
C ARG A 232 24.42 -8.99 -38.30
N THR A 233 23.90 -7.82 -38.63
CA THR A 233 22.60 -7.35 -38.09
C THR A 233 21.38 -7.94 -38.78
N ASP A 234 21.54 -8.52 -39.97
CA ASP A 234 20.50 -9.26 -40.70
C ASP A 234 20.10 -10.57 -40.03
N GLU A 235 21.06 -11.25 -39.40
CA GLU A 235 20.85 -12.56 -38.74
C GLU A 235 20.96 -12.49 -37.21
N GLU A 236 21.38 -11.35 -36.66
CA GLU A 236 21.69 -11.15 -35.24
C GLU A 236 22.83 -12.05 -34.71
N VAL A 237 23.78 -12.39 -35.59
CA VAL A 237 24.91 -13.28 -35.31
C VAL A 237 26.24 -12.52 -35.34
N THR A 238 27.20 -12.95 -34.53
CA THR A 238 28.58 -12.45 -34.60
C THR A 238 29.50 -13.55 -35.11
N TYR A 239 30.33 -13.21 -36.09
CA TYR A 239 31.34 -14.11 -36.66
C TYR A 239 32.74 -13.64 -36.26
N GLN A 240 33.66 -14.58 -36.11
CA GLN A 240 35.09 -14.31 -35.94
C GLN A 240 35.88 -14.83 -37.14
N LEU A 241 36.77 -14.02 -37.71
CA LEU A 241 37.64 -14.45 -38.79
C LEU A 241 38.74 -15.37 -38.25
N ALA A 242 38.70 -16.65 -38.61
CA ALA A 242 39.66 -17.66 -38.16
C ALA A 242 40.83 -17.88 -39.12
N ALA A 243 40.69 -17.51 -40.41
CA ALA A 243 41.73 -17.66 -41.42
C ALA A 243 41.60 -16.62 -42.54
N LEU A 244 42.66 -16.38 -43.30
CA LEU A 244 42.61 -15.55 -44.51
C LEU A 244 42.41 -16.42 -45.77
N PRO A 245 41.77 -15.88 -46.83
CA PRO A 245 41.26 -14.52 -46.96
C PRO A 245 39.89 -14.30 -46.30
N ALA A 246 39.58 -13.06 -45.89
CA ALA A 246 38.27 -12.65 -45.35
C ALA A 246 37.11 -12.81 -46.34
N SER A 247 37.41 -12.86 -47.64
CA SER A 247 36.45 -13.08 -48.72
C SER A 247 35.88 -14.49 -48.79
N THR A 248 36.34 -15.41 -47.94
CA THR A 248 35.88 -16.81 -47.90
C THR A 248 35.00 -17.03 -46.67
N LEU A 249 33.71 -17.31 -46.88
CA LEU A 249 32.75 -17.54 -45.78
C LEU A 249 33.18 -18.63 -44.81
N ALA A 250 33.76 -19.73 -45.29
CA ALA A 250 34.22 -20.84 -44.45
C ALA A 250 35.34 -20.45 -43.46
N ASN A 251 35.98 -19.30 -43.66
CA ASN A 251 36.97 -18.77 -42.73
C ASN A 251 36.35 -17.99 -41.57
N TRP A 252 35.06 -17.67 -41.62
CA TRP A 252 34.32 -17.00 -40.56
C TRP A 252 33.63 -18.03 -39.69
N LEU A 253 34.02 -18.09 -38.42
CA LEU A 253 33.40 -18.97 -37.43
C LEU A 253 32.26 -18.23 -36.73
N GLU A 254 31.08 -18.84 -36.73
CA GLU A 254 29.93 -18.33 -35.98
C GLU A 254 30.16 -18.45 -34.47
N PHE A 255 29.94 -17.36 -33.75
CA PHE A 255 29.91 -17.36 -32.30
C PHE A 255 28.49 -17.74 -31.82
N LEU A 256 28.26 -19.04 -31.64
CA LEU A 256 26.96 -19.59 -31.22
C LEU A 256 26.59 -19.12 -29.81
N SER A 257 25.74 -18.10 -29.69
CA SER A 257 24.96 -17.90 -28.47
C SER A 257 23.76 -18.85 -28.50
N PRO A 258 23.52 -19.69 -27.48
CA PRO A 258 22.29 -20.49 -27.43
C PRO A 258 21.09 -19.54 -27.46
N GLY A 259 20.34 -19.56 -28.56
CA GLY A 259 19.16 -18.70 -28.71
C GLY A 259 18.20 -18.92 -27.54
N ALA A 260 17.73 -17.83 -26.93
CA ALA A 260 16.70 -17.93 -25.91
C ALA A 260 15.48 -18.67 -26.50
N PRO A 261 15.00 -19.77 -25.90
CA PRO A 261 13.96 -20.62 -26.50
C PRO A 261 12.61 -19.91 -26.65
N VAL A 262 12.38 -18.81 -25.93
CA VAL A 262 11.18 -17.98 -26.04
C VAL A 262 11.56 -16.64 -26.67
N ARG A 263 11.09 -16.41 -27.90
CA ARG A 263 11.31 -15.16 -28.63
C ARG A 263 10.28 -14.07 -28.32
N SER A 264 9.05 -14.44 -27.99
CA SER A 264 7.99 -13.52 -27.58
C SER A 264 6.89 -14.26 -26.81
N VAL A 265 6.10 -13.52 -26.03
CA VAL A 265 4.84 -14.01 -25.44
C VAL A 265 3.73 -13.12 -25.96
N ASN A 266 2.82 -13.68 -26.77
CA ASN A 266 1.73 -12.94 -27.42
C ASN A 266 2.21 -11.67 -28.16
N GLY A 267 3.35 -11.76 -28.86
CA GLY A 267 3.94 -10.64 -29.61
C GLY A 267 4.71 -9.61 -28.78
N GLN A 268 4.74 -9.73 -27.45
CA GLN A 268 5.56 -8.88 -26.58
C GLN A 268 7.01 -9.40 -26.50
N ILE A 269 7.97 -8.47 -26.54
CA ILE A 269 9.42 -8.71 -26.45
C ILE A 269 10.05 -7.78 -25.39
N GLY A 270 11.20 -8.15 -24.84
CA GLY A 270 11.88 -7.36 -23.78
C GLY A 270 11.35 -7.66 -22.37
N ASP A 271 11.21 -6.63 -21.54
CA ASP A 271 10.56 -6.75 -20.21
C ASP A 271 9.05 -6.96 -20.39
N VAL A 272 8.60 -8.21 -20.29
CA VAL A 272 7.19 -8.58 -20.53
C VAL A 272 6.39 -8.54 -19.23
N ILE A 273 5.45 -7.59 -19.12
CA ILE A 273 4.46 -7.53 -18.04
C ILE A 273 3.13 -8.05 -18.59
N LEU A 274 2.73 -9.25 -18.18
CA LEU A 274 1.51 -9.89 -18.66
C LEU A 274 0.28 -9.49 -17.85
N THR A 275 -0.83 -9.32 -18.56
CA THR A 275 -2.19 -9.30 -18.02
C THR A 275 -2.92 -10.60 -18.38
N ALA A 276 -4.07 -10.85 -17.74
CA ALA A 276 -4.89 -12.00 -18.08
C ALA A 276 -5.33 -12.02 -19.56
N GLY A 277 -5.51 -10.83 -20.16
CA GLY A 277 -5.87 -10.69 -21.57
C GLY A 277 -4.78 -11.18 -22.53
N ASP A 278 -3.50 -11.07 -22.15
CA ASP A 278 -2.37 -11.45 -23.00
C ASP A 278 -2.25 -12.96 -23.23
N VAL A 279 -2.90 -13.77 -22.41
CA VAL A 279 -2.83 -15.23 -22.46
C VAL A 279 -4.21 -15.90 -22.52
N GLY A 280 -5.27 -15.12 -22.75
CA GLY A 280 -6.64 -15.63 -22.76
C GLY A 280 -7.13 -16.13 -21.39
N ALA A 281 -6.45 -15.74 -20.30
CA ALA A 281 -6.88 -16.06 -18.95
C ALA A 281 -8.09 -15.20 -18.56
N PRO A 282 -9.08 -15.77 -17.84
CA PRO A 282 -10.19 -14.98 -17.32
C PRO A 282 -9.66 -14.02 -16.24
N PRO A 283 -9.95 -12.71 -16.33
CA PRO A 283 -9.50 -11.77 -15.32
C PRO A 283 -10.24 -12.00 -13.99
N THR A 284 -9.56 -11.75 -12.88
CA THR A 284 -10.12 -11.88 -11.52
C THR A 284 -11.27 -10.91 -11.23
N SER A 285 -11.45 -9.89 -12.07
CA SER A 285 -12.57 -8.96 -12.03
C SER A 285 -13.88 -9.54 -12.58
N ARG A 286 -13.84 -10.64 -13.36
CA ARG A 286 -15.07 -11.34 -13.74
C ARG A 286 -15.58 -12.14 -12.56
N THR A 287 -16.88 -12.03 -12.29
CA THR A 287 -17.54 -12.75 -11.20
C THR A 287 -18.82 -13.43 -11.67
N ILE A 288 -19.14 -14.56 -11.06
CA ILE A 288 -20.45 -15.20 -11.12
C ILE A 288 -21.21 -14.74 -9.88
N SER A 289 -22.33 -14.05 -10.08
CA SER A 289 -23.21 -13.57 -9.01
C SER A 289 -24.49 -14.36 -9.00
N ALA A 290 -24.91 -14.83 -7.83
CA ALA A 290 -26.18 -15.49 -7.61
C ALA A 290 -27.02 -14.67 -6.63
N THR A 291 -28.33 -14.58 -6.88
CA THR A 291 -29.29 -13.86 -6.04
C THR A 291 -30.62 -14.64 -6.00
N GLY A 292 -31.38 -14.49 -4.92
CA GLY A 292 -32.66 -15.18 -4.76
C GLY A 292 -32.46 -16.62 -4.32
N LEU A 293 -32.94 -17.59 -5.10
CA LEU A 293 -32.89 -19.02 -4.77
C LEU A 293 -31.48 -19.64 -4.85
N ALA A 294 -30.56 -19.00 -5.58
CA ALA A 294 -29.24 -19.53 -5.82
C ALA A 294 -28.20 -18.84 -4.92
N ALA A 295 -27.34 -19.62 -4.28
CA ALA A 295 -26.22 -19.16 -3.46
C ALA A 295 -24.88 -19.65 -4.03
N GLY A 296 -23.78 -18.97 -3.68
CA GLY A 296 -22.43 -19.31 -4.14
C GLY A 296 -21.89 -18.36 -5.22
N GLY A 297 -20.99 -18.87 -6.07
CA GLY A 297 -20.33 -18.09 -7.12
C GLY A 297 -18.96 -17.52 -6.70
N GLY A 298 -18.62 -16.34 -7.21
CA GLY A 298 -17.33 -15.67 -7.02
C GLY A 298 -16.52 -15.52 -8.31
N ASN A 299 -15.22 -15.22 -8.19
CA ASN A 299 -14.35 -14.93 -9.34
C ASN A 299 -13.85 -16.21 -10.07
N PHE A 300 -13.21 -16.05 -11.23
CA PHE A 300 -12.75 -17.17 -12.06
C PHE A 300 -11.39 -17.76 -11.61
N ALA A 301 -10.94 -17.53 -10.38
CA ALA A 301 -9.69 -18.09 -9.87
C ALA A 301 -9.73 -19.62 -9.65
N GLY A 302 -10.89 -20.26 -9.82
CA GLY A 302 -11.06 -21.71 -9.71
C GLY A 302 -12.49 -22.14 -10.03
N ASN A 303 -12.77 -23.45 -9.91
CA ASN A 303 -14.12 -24.00 -10.10
C ASN A 303 -15.11 -23.40 -9.10
N ARG A 304 -16.29 -23.00 -9.59
CA ARG A 304 -17.35 -22.39 -8.78
C ARG A 304 -18.59 -23.26 -8.75
N THR A 305 -19.14 -23.44 -7.55
CA THR A 305 -20.43 -24.09 -7.32
C THR A 305 -21.51 -23.05 -7.11
N ILE A 306 -22.65 -23.26 -7.76
CA ILE A 306 -23.90 -22.55 -7.48
C ILE A 306 -24.85 -23.56 -6.86
N ASP A 307 -25.29 -23.28 -5.65
CA ASP A 307 -26.20 -24.13 -4.90
C ASP A 307 -27.62 -23.56 -4.94
N VAL A 308 -28.62 -24.44 -4.96
CA VAL A 308 -30.04 -24.09 -4.88
C VAL A 308 -30.65 -24.94 -3.78
N PRO A 309 -30.68 -24.44 -2.53
CA PRO A 309 -31.16 -25.22 -1.41
C PRO A 309 -32.64 -25.55 -1.56
N LYS A 310 -32.98 -26.82 -1.35
CA LYS A 310 -34.36 -27.32 -1.35
C LYS A 310 -35.02 -27.02 -0.01
N ALA A 311 -36.29 -26.59 -0.02
CA ALA A 311 -37.10 -26.52 1.19
C ALA A 311 -37.48 -27.93 1.69
N SER A 312 -37.47 -28.12 3.00
CA SER A 312 -38.12 -29.27 3.64
C SER A 312 -39.65 -29.14 3.56
N PRO A 313 -40.42 -30.23 3.76
CA PRO A 313 -41.88 -30.14 3.84
C PRO A 313 -42.38 -29.18 4.93
N GLU A 314 -41.67 -29.11 6.06
CA GLU A 314 -41.99 -28.23 7.19
C GLU A 314 -41.69 -26.78 6.86
N GLU A 315 -40.55 -26.51 6.23
CA GLU A 315 -40.18 -25.16 5.75
C GLU A 315 -41.17 -24.65 4.70
N ALA A 316 -41.57 -25.51 3.78
CA ALA A 316 -42.58 -25.20 2.76
C ALA A 316 -43.94 -24.91 3.39
N LEU A 317 -44.38 -25.71 4.37
CA LEU A 317 -45.64 -25.50 5.09
C LEU A 317 -45.63 -24.19 5.89
N ALA A 318 -44.50 -23.83 6.49
CA ALA A 318 -44.37 -22.59 7.24
C ALA A 318 -44.43 -21.34 6.33
N GLY A 319 -43.93 -21.43 5.10
CA GLY A 319 -43.97 -20.33 4.12
C GLY A 319 -43.16 -19.10 4.53
N LEU A 320 -42.18 -19.26 5.41
CA LEU A 320 -41.39 -18.15 5.98
C LEU A 320 -40.04 -17.91 5.27
N ILE A 321 -39.60 -18.86 4.44
CA ILE A 321 -38.26 -18.85 3.83
C ILE A 321 -38.39 -18.57 2.32
N GLY A 322 -37.78 -17.47 1.85
CA GLY A 322 -37.91 -16.99 0.46
C GLY A 322 -36.74 -17.35 -0.45
N ASP A 323 -35.69 -18.01 0.07
CA ASP A 323 -34.44 -18.32 -0.64
C ASP A 323 -34.24 -19.84 -0.88
N LYS A 324 -35.31 -20.64 -0.71
CA LYS A 324 -35.30 -22.08 -0.93
C LYS A 324 -36.28 -22.51 -2.01
N ALA A 325 -35.88 -23.49 -2.83
CA ALA A 325 -36.70 -24.02 -3.90
C ALA A 325 -37.71 -25.06 -3.37
N LEU A 326 -38.95 -24.99 -3.85
CA LEU A 326 -39.96 -26.02 -3.63
C LEU A 326 -39.74 -27.19 -4.60
N ALA A 327 -39.64 -28.39 -4.06
CA ALA A 327 -39.61 -29.64 -4.81
C ALA A 327 -40.86 -30.49 -4.52
N PRO A 328 -41.18 -31.50 -5.34
CA PRO A 328 -42.42 -32.28 -5.17
C PRO A 328 -42.61 -32.86 -3.76
N ASP A 329 -41.55 -33.34 -3.12
CA ASP A 329 -41.59 -33.88 -1.75
C ASP A 329 -41.82 -32.80 -0.68
N SER A 330 -41.33 -31.56 -0.90
CA SER A 330 -41.58 -30.42 0.00
C SER A 330 -43.06 -29.99 0.04
N LEU A 331 -43.87 -30.37 -0.96
CA LEU A 331 -45.30 -30.04 -0.99
C LEU A 331 -46.18 -31.03 -0.20
N ALA A 332 -45.61 -32.13 0.32
CA ALA A 332 -46.37 -33.22 0.91
C ALA A 332 -47.30 -32.78 2.05
N LEU A 333 -46.80 -31.94 2.99
CA LEU A 333 -47.60 -31.47 4.12
C LEU A 333 -48.70 -30.49 3.72
N ILE A 334 -48.43 -29.62 2.73
CA ILE A 334 -49.43 -28.68 2.21
C ILE A 334 -50.57 -29.44 1.53
N LEU A 335 -50.24 -30.44 0.71
CA LEU A 335 -51.24 -31.28 0.05
C LEU A 335 -52.09 -32.05 1.06
N ALA A 336 -51.49 -32.58 2.12
CA ALA A 336 -52.22 -33.24 3.20
C ALA A 336 -53.16 -32.27 3.94
N LEU A 337 -52.72 -31.03 4.21
CA LEU A 337 -53.54 -30.01 4.85
C LEU A 337 -54.74 -29.59 3.99
N ILE A 338 -54.53 -29.38 2.69
CA ILE A 338 -55.60 -29.02 1.75
C ILE A 338 -56.63 -30.15 1.67
N ALA A 339 -56.17 -31.41 1.58
CA ALA A 339 -57.05 -32.57 1.58
C ALA A 339 -57.88 -32.66 2.88
N ALA A 340 -57.26 -32.42 4.04
CA ALA A 340 -57.93 -32.41 5.33
C ALA A 340 -58.91 -31.22 5.51
N SER A 341 -58.68 -30.11 4.79
CA SER A 341 -59.53 -28.91 4.85
C SER A 341 -60.89 -29.11 4.17
N THR A 342 -61.06 -30.17 3.36
CA THR A 342 -62.35 -30.56 2.81
C THR A 342 -63.11 -31.37 3.86
N PRO A 343 -64.11 -30.82 4.58
CA PRO A 343 -64.69 -31.49 5.74
C PRO A 343 -65.72 -32.54 5.29
N ALA A 344 -65.24 -33.64 4.71
CA ALA A 344 -66.08 -34.75 4.27
C ALA A 344 -66.88 -35.39 5.43
N ALA A 345 -66.45 -35.16 6.68
CA ALA A 345 -67.13 -35.60 7.89
C ALA A 345 -68.26 -34.66 8.35
N ARG A 346 -68.34 -33.41 7.86
CA ARG A 346 -69.45 -32.51 8.24
C ARG A 346 -70.72 -32.93 7.54
N GLN A 347 -71.80 -33.00 8.31
CA GLN A 347 -73.13 -33.39 7.84
C GLN A 347 -74.11 -32.23 7.94
N ILE A 348 -74.99 -32.14 6.96
CA ILE A 348 -76.23 -31.37 7.02
C ILE A 348 -77.29 -32.32 7.56
N LEU A 349 -77.72 -32.08 8.80
CA LEU A 349 -78.77 -32.84 9.46
C LEU A 349 -80.06 -32.03 9.40
N THR A 350 -81.18 -32.69 9.07
CA THR A 350 -82.51 -32.06 9.07
C THR A 350 -83.40 -32.75 10.10
N ALA A 351 -84.37 -32.01 10.63
CA ALA A 351 -85.35 -32.49 11.60
C ALA A 351 -86.67 -31.72 11.43
N GLY A 352 -87.77 -32.28 11.96
CA GLY A 352 -89.10 -31.72 11.81
C GLY A 352 -89.54 -31.71 10.35
N LEU A 353 -90.06 -30.58 9.87
CA LEU A 353 -90.61 -30.45 8.51
C LEU A 353 -89.56 -30.54 7.39
N ALA A 354 -88.28 -30.36 7.71
CA ALA A 354 -87.21 -30.37 6.72
C ALA A 354 -86.71 -31.80 6.46
N GLN A 355 -86.75 -32.22 5.20
CA GLN A 355 -86.30 -33.53 4.73
C GLN A 355 -85.11 -33.36 3.76
N GLY A 356 -84.15 -34.29 3.79
CA GLY A 356 -82.93 -34.23 2.96
C GLY A 356 -81.66 -34.21 3.82
N GLY A 357 -80.62 -33.50 3.37
CA GLY A 357 -79.33 -33.42 4.08
C GLY A 357 -78.29 -34.45 3.61
N GLY A 358 -77.19 -34.65 4.35
CA GLY A 358 -76.06 -35.55 3.98
C GLY A 358 -74.68 -34.92 4.21
N ASN A 359 -73.60 -35.55 3.73
CA ASN A 359 -72.24 -34.99 3.87
C ASN A 359 -71.99 -33.80 2.92
N LEU A 360 -70.95 -33.00 3.19
CA LEU A 360 -70.54 -31.87 2.34
C LEU A 360 -69.63 -32.27 1.16
N GLY A 361 -69.57 -33.57 0.82
CA GLY A 361 -68.79 -34.05 -0.33
C GLY A 361 -69.43 -33.76 -1.68
N ALA A 362 -70.68 -33.29 -1.70
CA ALA A 362 -71.43 -32.91 -2.89
C ALA A 362 -72.56 -31.92 -2.52
N ASP A 363 -73.16 -31.27 -3.52
CA ASP A 363 -74.32 -30.39 -3.33
C ASP A 363 -75.51 -31.12 -2.69
N ARG A 364 -76.16 -30.49 -1.71
CA ARG A 364 -77.30 -31.06 -0.95
C ARG A 364 -78.57 -30.23 -1.12
N THR A 365 -79.71 -30.90 -1.24
CA THR A 365 -81.06 -30.28 -1.27
C THR A 365 -81.82 -30.59 0.02
N ILE A 366 -82.54 -29.61 0.55
CA ILE A 366 -83.44 -29.73 1.71
C ILE A 366 -84.84 -29.29 1.27
N THR A 367 -85.84 -30.10 1.59
CA THR A 367 -87.24 -29.91 1.17
C THR A 367 -88.15 -29.77 2.37
N VAL A 368 -89.18 -28.93 2.27
CA VAL A 368 -90.27 -28.85 3.25
C VAL A 368 -91.58 -29.18 2.53
N PRO A 369 -92.18 -30.36 2.77
CA PRO A 369 -93.45 -30.73 2.15
C PRO A 369 -94.59 -29.80 2.59
N LYS A 370 -95.45 -29.40 1.66
CA LYS A 370 -96.65 -28.59 1.95
C LYS A 370 -97.88 -29.47 2.16
N ALA A 371 -98.74 -29.09 3.10
CA ALA A 371 -100.03 -29.73 3.34
C ALA A 371 -101.05 -29.35 2.26
N SER A 372 -101.85 -30.32 1.84
CA SER A 372 -103.04 -30.12 1.01
C SER A 372 -104.24 -29.66 1.85
N SER A 373 -105.32 -29.18 1.23
CA SER A 373 -106.55 -28.84 1.97
C SER A 373 -107.17 -30.06 2.68
N ALA A 374 -107.00 -31.26 2.11
CA ALA A 374 -107.40 -32.50 2.77
C ALA A 374 -106.55 -32.78 4.02
N ASP A 375 -105.23 -32.56 3.94
CA ASP A 375 -104.33 -32.69 5.10
C ASP A 375 -104.73 -31.70 6.21
N VAL A 376 -105.11 -30.47 5.84
CA VAL A 376 -105.57 -29.43 6.80
C VAL A 376 -106.91 -29.78 7.44
N VAL A 377 -107.88 -30.29 6.66
CA VAL A 377 -109.18 -30.72 7.20
C VAL A 377 -109.02 -31.94 8.10
N ALA A 378 -108.15 -32.89 7.74
CA ALA A 378 -107.88 -34.07 8.54
C ALA A 378 -107.15 -33.72 9.85
N GLY A 379 -106.18 -32.82 9.78
CA GLY A 379 -105.44 -32.34 10.96
C GLY A 379 -104.58 -33.42 11.64
N THR A 380 -104.16 -34.45 10.91
CA THR A 380 -103.44 -35.62 11.46
C THR A 380 -101.97 -35.75 11.03
N ASP A 381 -101.49 -34.97 10.08
CA ASP A 381 -100.14 -35.07 9.51
C ASP A 381 -99.24 -33.95 10.08
N ASP A 382 -98.21 -34.33 10.83
CA ASP A 382 -97.25 -33.42 11.47
C ASP A 382 -95.97 -33.20 10.66
N GLU A 383 -95.83 -33.86 9.49
CA GLU A 383 -94.67 -33.76 8.61
C GLU A 383 -94.84 -32.72 7.48
N LYS A 384 -96.02 -32.11 7.36
CA LYS A 384 -96.34 -31.16 6.29
C LYS A 384 -96.64 -29.74 6.81
N ALA A 385 -96.10 -28.75 6.12
CA ALA A 385 -96.35 -27.33 6.42
C ALA A 385 -97.72 -26.88 5.86
N THR A 386 -98.60 -26.38 6.73
CA THR A 386 -99.85 -25.74 6.29
C THR A 386 -99.57 -24.43 5.55
N THR A 387 -100.23 -24.23 4.41
CA THR A 387 -100.12 -23.00 3.63
C THR A 387 -101.41 -22.18 3.71
N PRO A 388 -101.36 -20.85 3.53
CA PRO A 388 -102.56 -20.02 3.47
C PRO A 388 -103.59 -20.52 2.42
N ALA A 389 -103.11 -21.03 1.28
CA ALA A 389 -103.97 -21.61 0.24
C ALA A 389 -104.69 -22.89 0.70
N ALA A 390 -103.97 -23.79 1.39
CA ALA A 390 -104.56 -25.03 1.90
C ALA A 390 -105.59 -24.75 3.01
N LEU A 391 -105.34 -23.76 3.87
CA LEU A 391 -106.26 -23.34 4.92
C LEU A 391 -107.52 -22.66 4.37
N ALA A 392 -107.38 -21.75 3.40
CA ALA A 392 -108.52 -21.08 2.79
C ALA A 392 -109.46 -22.07 2.07
N ALA A 393 -108.88 -23.07 1.39
CA ALA A 393 -109.63 -24.11 0.70
C ALA A 393 -110.38 -25.08 1.66
N ALA A 394 -110.13 -25.03 2.97
CA ALA A 394 -110.78 -25.88 3.97
C ALA A 394 -112.11 -25.31 4.53
N ALA A 395 -112.46 -24.04 4.29
CA ALA A 395 -113.68 -23.41 4.84
C ALA A 395 -114.92 -23.62 3.93
N THR A 396 -116.05 -24.09 4.47
CA THR A 396 -117.30 -24.39 3.70
C THR A 396 -118.56 -23.71 4.27
N SER A 397 -119.58 -23.47 3.43
CA SER A 397 -120.93 -22.98 3.81
C SER A 397 -121.83 -24.11 4.35
N LEU A 398 -122.65 -23.84 5.36
CA LEU A 398 -123.50 -24.85 6.02
C LEU A 398 -124.97 -24.73 5.59
N GLY A 399 -125.64 -25.88 5.33
CA GLY A 399 -127.03 -25.96 4.85
C GLY A 399 -128.10 -26.12 5.96
N PRO A 400 -129.40 -26.23 5.62
CA PRO A 400 -130.45 -26.50 6.60
C PRO A 400 -130.34 -27.94 7.15
N ASN A 401 -130.65 -28.14 8.43
CA ASN A 401 -130.49 -29.44 9.11
C ASN A 401 -129.07 -30.00 9.03
N THR A 402 -128.05 -29.16 9.22
CA THR A 402 -126.65 -29.59 9.22
C THR A 402 -126.00 -29.41 10.59
N GLU A 403 -124.76 -29.88 10.70
CA GLU A 403 -123.93 -29.75 11.89
C GLU A 403 -122.63 -29.03 11.58
N ARG A 404 -122.10 -28.31 12.56
CA ARG A 404 -120.73 -27.81 12.55
C ARG A 404 -119.94 -28.50 13.64
N ARG A 405 -118.76 -29.00 13.27
CA ARG A 405 -117.76 -29.51 14.23
C ARG A 405 -116.57 -28.56 14.22
N ALA A 406 -116.28 -27.94 15.35
CA ALA A 406 -115.11 -27.09 15.50
C ALA A 406 -114.60 -27.18 16.93
N GLY A 407 -113.30 -27.47 17.11
CA GLY A 407 -112.66 -27.48 18.42
C GLY A 407 -113.34 -28.41 19.45
N GLY A 408 -113.88 -29.55 18.99
CA GLY A 408 -114.60 -30.50 19.84
C GLY A 408 -116.02 -30.06 20.26
N THR A 409 -116.53 -28.93 19.75
CA THR A 409 -117.93 -28.52 19.94
C THR A 409 -118.74 -28.94 18.72
N ILE A 410 -119.93 -29.48 18.97
CA ILE A 410 -120.92 -29.79 17.96
C ILE A 410 -122.04 -28.77 18.08
N GLU A 411 -122.43 -28.20 16.95
CA GLU A 411 -123.61 -27.35 16.85
C GLU A 411 -124.54 -27.90 15.78
N GLN A 412 -125.82 -28.04 16.12
CA GLN A 412 -126.85 -28.61 15.27
C GLN A 412 -128.07 -27.69 15.24
N TRP A 413 -128.78 -27.64 14.12
CA TRP A 413 -130.02 -26.86 14.00
C TRP A 413 -130.98 -27.50 13.02
N GLY A 414 -132.25 -27.15 13.10
CA GLY A 414 -133.26 -27.62 12.19
C GLY A 414 -134.66 -27.11 12.49
N THR A 415 -135.67 -27.78 11.94
CA THR A 415 -137.08 -27.51 12.26
C THR A 415 -137.77 -28.73 12.87
N VAL A 416 -138.82 -28.48 13.65
CA VAL A 416 -139.70 -29.48 14.26
C VAL A 416 -141.15 -29.03 14.11
N PHE A 417 -142.04 -29.94 13.74
CA PHE A 417 -143.47 -29.69 13.60
C PHE A 417 -144.21 -30.26 14.81
N CYS A 418 -145.06 -29.45 15.42
CA CYS A 418 -145.88 -29.80 16.58
C CYS A 418 -147.36 -29.80 16.15
N PRO A 419 -148.10 -30.93 16.26
CA PRO A 419 -149.49 -31.03 15.82
C PRO A 419 -150.46 -30.30 16.78
N ALA A 420 -151.67 -30.00 16.30
CA ALA A 420 -152.75 -29.42 17.09
C ALA A 420 -153.26 -30.38 18.18
N SER A 421 -153.80 -29.85 19.28
CA SER A 421 -154.42 -30.64 20.36
C SER A 421 -155.53 -29.85 21.04
N GLY A 422 -156.73 -30.43 21.16
CA GLY A 422 -157.84 -29.85 21.95
C GLY A 422 -157.86 -30.28 23.42
N SER A 423 -156.73 -30.78 23.94
CA SER A 423 -156.62 -31.31 25.30
C SER A 423 -155.93 -30.28 26.19
N ALA A 424 -156.48 -29.98 27.37
CA ALA A 424 -155.81 -29.13 28.35
C ALA A 424 -154.42 -29.66 28.80
N THR A 425 -154.13 -30.94 28.54
CA THR A 425 -152.82 -31.57 28.73
C THR A 425 -152.41 -32.32 27.45
N PRO A 426 -151.81 -31.64 26.46
CA PRO A 426 -151.36 -32.27 25.22
C PRO A 426 -150.19 -33.22 25.44
N ALA A 427 -150.07 -34.23 24.58
CA ALA A 427 -148.88 -35.07 24.55
C ALA A 427 -147.65 -34.25 24.08
N PRO A 428 -146.47 -34.45 24.71
CA PRO A 428 -145.26 -33.76 24.30
C PRO A 428 -144.77 -34.22 22.91
N THR A 429 -144.03 -33.34 22.22
CA THR A 429 -143.42 -33.63 20.90
C THR A 429 -141.93 -33.82 21.07
N SER A 430 -141.42 -34.99 20.69
CA SER A 430 -139.97 -35.28 20.72
C SER A 430 -139.32 -35.08 19.36
N LYS A 431 -138.11 -34.52 19.36
CA LYS A 431 -137.27 -34.32 18.18
C LYS A 431 -135.87 -34.87 18.43
N SER A 432 -135.44 -35.81 17.60
CA SER A 432 -134.06 -36.29 17.59
C SER A 432 -133.13 -35.30 16.89
N PHE A 433 -131.90 -35.20 17.39
CA PHE A 433 -130.82 -34.51 16.70
C PHE A 433 -130.34 -35.31 15.48
N ASN A 434 -129.64 -34.66 14.55
CA ASN A 434 -129.08 -35.33 13.37
C ASN A 434 -127.97 -36.32 13.77
N VAL A 435 -127.18 -35.93 14.76
CA VAL A 435 -126.23 -36.79 15.47
C VAL A 435 -126.44 -36.66 16.96
N SER A 436 -126.24 -37.75 17.69
CA SER A 436 -126.15 -37.64 19.15
C SER A 436 -124.90 -36.86 19.54
N PHE A 437 -125.01 -35.97 20.52
CA PHE A 437 -123.86 -35.37 21.17
C PHE A 437 -123.06 -36.48 21.90
N PRO A 438 -121.77 -36.71 21.57
CA PRO A 438 -120.97 -37.76 22.19
C PRO A 438 -120.90 -37.72 23.72
N VAL A 439 -120.94 -36.52 24.31
CA VAL A 439 -120.86 -36.30 25.75
C VAL A 439 -122.21 -35.82 26.28
N GLN A 440 -122.67 -34.63 25.88
CA GLN A 440 -123.93 -34.06 26.34
C GLN A 440 -124.46 -32.97 25.42
N CYS A 441 -125.79 -32.79 25.42
CA CYS A 441 -126.41 -31.58 24.90
C CYS A 441 -126.40 -30.51 26.00
N ASP A 442 -125.69 -29.41 25.76
CA ASP A 442 -125.55 -28.30 26.72
C ASP A 442 -126.78 -27.39 26.73
N GLY A 443 -127.54 -27.34 25.63
CA GLY A 443 -128.80 -26.60 25.60
C GLY A 443 -129.50 -26.65 24.25
N VAL A 444 -130.82 -26.46 24.29
CA VAL A 444 -131.70 -26.35 23.11
C VAL A 444 -132.49 -25.06 23.19
N THR A 445 -132.51 -24.33 22.08
CA THR A 445 -133.32 -23.13 21.91
C THR A 445 -134.40 -23.40 20.88
N LEU A 446 -135.61 -22.87 21.12
CA LEU A 446 -136.75 -22.97 20.23
C LEU A 446 -137.23 -21.57 19.82
N GLN A 447 -137.64 -21.46 18.57
CA GLN A 447 -138.27 -20.27 18.03
C GLN A 447 -139.47 -20.66 17.18
N ALA A 448 -140.65 -20.11 17.50
CA ALA A 448 -141.89 -20.36 16.76
C ALA A 448 -141.81 -19.82 15.32
N LEU A 449 -142.47 -20.53 14.40
CA LEU A 449 -142.59 -20.18 12.99
C LEU A 449 -144.10 -20.10 12.63
N GLY A 450 -144.74 -18.91 12.75
CA GLY A 450 -146.15 -18.62 12.30
C GLY A 450 -147.10 -18.00 13.37
N ASN A 451 -148.22 -17.36 12.96
CA ASN A 451 -149.20 -16.60 13.80
C ASN A 451 -150.57 -17.32 13.92
N THR A 452 -151.15 -17.33 15.12
CA THR A 452 -152.37 -18.05 15.57
C THR A 452 -153.64 -17.18 15.53
N ASN A 453 -154.79 -17.81 15.29
CA ASN A 453 -156.07 -17.16 15.01
C ASN A 453 -156.93 -16.95 16.26
N ASN A 454 -157.12 -15.69 16.66
CA ASN A 454 -158.24 -15.19 17.48
C ASN A 454 -158.34 -15.61 18.96
N GLY A 455 -157.20 -15.85 19.61
CA GLY A 455 -157.05 -15.55 21.03
C GLY A 455 -157.14 -16.71 22.02
N ASP A 456 -157.02 -17.96 21.57
CA ASP A 456 -156.83 -19.15 22.43
C ASP A 456 -155.40 -19.71 22.41
N GLU A 457 -154.47 -19.12 21.64
CA GLU A 457 -153.09 -19.65 21.55
C GLU A 457 -152.00 -18.65 21.96
N SER A 458 -152.38 -17.51 22.52
CA SER A 458 -151.44 -16.55 23.14
C SER A 458 -151.30 -16.80 24.65
N ASP A 459 -152.05 -17.74 25.18
CA ASP A 459 -152.13 -18.18 26.57
C ASP A 459 -151.58 -19.60 26.80
N GLU A 460 -151.06 -20.23 25.74
CA GLU A 460 -150.45 -21.57 25.75
C GLU A 460 -148.94 -21.50 26.08
N ASP A 461 -148.52 -22.02 27.24
CA ASP A 461 -147.10 -22.14 27.58
C ASP A 461 -146.42 -23.25 26.75
N ILE A 462 -145.36 -22.93 26.01
CA ILE A 462 -144.54 -23.89 25.24
C ILE A 462 -143.08 -23.79 25.65
N TRP A 463 -142.45 -24.92 25.95
CA TRP A 463 -141.04 -24.96 26.35
C TRP A 463 -140.38 -26.29 25.98
N VAL A 464 -139.05 -26.28 25.93
CA VAL A 464 -138.29 -27.53 25.93
C VAL A 464 -138.34 -28.09 27.34
N SER A 465 -139.06 -29.20 27.53
CA SER A 465 -139.22 -29.82 28.84
C SER A 465 -138.05 -30.70 29.25
N SER A 466 -137.31 -31.22 28.28
CA SER A 466 -136.11 -32.02 28.51
C SER A 466 -135.25 -32.08 27.25
N TRP A 467 -133.95 -32.22 27.42
CA TRP A 467 -133.05 -32.64 26.36
C TRP A 467 -132.10 -33.73 26.88
N THR A 468 -131.67 -34.56 25.95
CA THR A 468 -130.71 -35.65 26.13
C THR A 468 -129.65 -35.52 25.03
N PRO A 469 -128.54 -36.25 25.07
CA PRO A 469 -127.57 -36.23 23.99
C PRO A 469 -128.16 -36.62 22.62
N ALA A 470 -129.27 -37.37 22.59
CA ALA A 470 -129.90 -37.86 21.36
C ALA A 470 -131.02 -36.96 20.80
N GLY A 471 -131.57 -36.06 21.61
CA GLY A 471 -132.71 -35.25 21.20
C GLY A 471 -133.39 -34.54 22.36
N PHE A 472 -134.45 -33.81 22.06
CA PHE A 472 -135.19 -33.00 23.02
C PHE A 472 -136.70 -33.18 22.89
N THR A 473 -137.40 -32.77 23.95
CA THR A 473 -138.84 -32.88 24.07
C THR A 473 -139.43 -31.50 24.31
N ILE A 474 -140.49 -31.21 23.59
CA ILE A 474 -141.27 -29.98 23.68
C ILE A 474 -142.55 -30.31 24.43
N SER A 475 -142.84 -29.57 25.49
CA SER A 475 -144.09 -29.67 26.25
C SER A 475 -144.92 -28.40 26.13
N PHE A 476 -146.19 -28.55 26.46
CA PHE A 476 -147.25 -27.60 26.15
C PHE A 476 -148.29 -27.60 27.27
N ARG A 477 -149.07 -26.53 27.38
CA ARG A 477 -150.15 -26.38 28.37
C ARG A 477 -151.37 -25.71 27.75
N GLY A 478 -152.51 -26.42 27.79
CA GLY A 478 -153.80 -26.00 27.23
C GLY A 478 -154.05 -26.53 25.80
N ASP A 479 -155.09 -26.05 25.12
CA ASP A 479 -155.44 -26.42 23.74
C ASP A 479 -154.76 -25.54 22.66
N ARG A 480 -154.25 -26.14 21.57
CA ARG A 480 -153.48 -25.44 20.52
C ARG A 480 -153.73 -25.92 19.08
N ALA A 481 -153.30 -25.14 18.10
CA ALA A 481 -153.16 -25.48 16.69
C ALA A 481 -151.78 -26.07 16.38
N ALA A 482 -151.63 -26.49 15.11
CA ALA A 482 -150.38 -27.04 14.61
C ALA A 482 -149.40 -25.94 14.20
N ALA A 483 -148.15 -26.01 14.65
CA ALA A 483 -147.11 -25.02 14.38
C ALA A 483 -145.72 -25.67 14.19
N SER A 484 -144.84 -24.99 13.44
CA SER A 484 -143.44 -25.39 13.31
C SER A 484 -142.54 -24.52 14.18
N TYR A 485 -141.43 -25.08 14.64
CA TYR A 485 -140.41 -24.39 15.42
C TYR A 485 -139.04 -24.61 14.78
N PHE A 486 -138.25 -23.55 14.72
CA PHE A 486 -136.81 -23.67 14.51
C PHE A 486 -136.17 -24.05 15.84
N TRP A 487 -135.24 -25.01 15.79
CA TRP A 487 -134.45 -25.39 16.95
C TRP A 487 -132.96 -25.27 16.64
N ARG A 488 -132.20 -24.87 17.66
CA ARG A 488 -130.73 -24.91 17.65
C ARG A 488 -130.26 -25.55 18.95
N ALA A 489 -129.33 -26.49 18.81
CA ALA A 489 -128.74 -27.23 19.90
C ALA A 489 -127.22 -27.15 19.85
N ILE A 490 -126.60 -26.98 21.01
CA ILE A 490 -125.16 -26.98 21.17
C ILE A 490 -124.78 -28.04 22.21
N GLY A 491 -123.63 -28.66 22.01
CA GLY A 491 -123.13 -29.70 22.88
C GLY A 491 -121.74 -30.18 22.49
N LYS A 492 -121.28 -31.21 23.19
CA LYS A 492 -119.99 -31.85 22.95
C LYS A 492 -120.14 -33.35 22.76
#